data_AF-A0A932W7L6-F1
#
_entry.id   AF-A0A932W7L6-F1
#
_cell.length_a   1.000
_cell.length_b   1.000
_cell.length_c   1.000
_cell.angle_alpha   90.00
_cell.angle_beta   90.00
_cell.angle_gamma   90.00
#
_symmetry.space_group_name_H-M   'P 1'
#
loop_
_entity.id
_entity.type
_entity.pdbx_description
1 polymer ?
#
loop_
_entity_poly.entity_id
_entity_poly.type
_entity_poly.pdbx_seq_one_letter_code
_entity_poly.pdbx_strand_id
1 'polypeptide(L)'
;MKKIAKQPLFNFTQARKLSLISACILTASYASAQNNVNAVRHELGNVAAVIKGLEAQHANPKASFLRSQNIAGSQQTNDLETEISDYHHKDGKISVSGKARGNSNSSFYLKGSDQSLRGYLIKHDQKKAYEYSTDDKGVVSVVEVPISKVVPDLDEQWLKATTVNNLLAAVHPVYSSMALRQAPHIGPYNNEDVTKLESKPGSAWVFYLNHSAVMSGSTPLNGVTKENMYRAWQVVADQYSMYNINITTNPAVYNAAKSANILRTGIINFVNQDGRSNAPLSAFGTTSAGTLYRNPASGFDYGYGIGMTAAHEVGHEMGMSHDHGGSGGEYFEGIAAYQWGPIMGNYWMGASWAQSRWTWSKGEYNTATNFEDDLKIMNVNESIPYVTDDNPSGKNLNISSAGDINPSNNFGQIERTGDTDAFNFTVTGNGKLDLKIDPIEYFGMLDVDAKIYNSSNALVASSNKAVNRSAEFIGLNLPAGSYRLVIAGGAEGTPQNGFSNYSSLGYYAMKGTLVGATPPQDVVLSSGVPLAGQSGATGTWNYYAIDVPAGKTSVVFSINGANGDADLFSQLTAKPSTSAYKCKSDGPTSIESCTVSNPAAGRYFLGVYSYSTYSSLTVKATVN
;
A
#
# COMPACT_ATOMS: atom_id res chain seq x y z
N MET A 1 -36.21 38.54 41.60
CA MET A 1 -34.91 39.14 41.95
C MET A 1 -33.80 38.29 41.35
N LYS A 2 -32.73 38.96 40.91
CA LYS A 2 -31.52 38.49 40.18
C LYS A 2 -31.69 38.24 38.68
N LYS A 3 -30.85 39.01 37.96
CA LYS A 3 -30.91 39.43 36.56
C LYS A 3 -30.17 38.44 35.65
N ILE A 4 -30.76 38.20 34.49
CA ILE A 4 -30.14 37.64 33.29
C ILE A 4 -29.63 38.84 32.48
N ALA A 5 -28.35 38.85 32.10
CA ALA A 5 -27.77 39.84 31.19
C ALA A 5 -27.56 39.19 29.81
N LYS A 6 -28.30 39.71 28.82
CA LYS A 6 -28.18 39.41 27.39
C LYS A 6 -27.02 40.20 26.79
N GLN A 7 -26.21 39.56 25.94
CA GLN A 7 -25.31 40.23 25.00
C GLN A 7 -26.09 40.72 23.76
N PRO A 8 -25.70 41.84 23.12
CA PRO A 8 -26.39 42.35 21.94
C PRO A 8 -25.82 41.80 20.62
N LEU A 9 -26.74 41.61 19.68
CA LEU A 9 -26.54 41.39 18.25
C LEU A 9 -25.85 42.59 17.58
N PHE A 10 -25.00 42.33 16.59
CA PHE A 10 -24.62 43.31 15.58
C PHE A 10 -24.96 42.81 14.17
N ASN A 11 -25.60 43.73 13.42
CA ASN A 11 -26.23 43.59 12.12
C ASN A 11 -25.23 43.40 10.95
N PHE A 12 -25.68 42.64 9.96
CA PHE A 12 -25.14 42.60 8.60
C PHE A 12 -25.52 43.86 7.80
N THR A 13 -24.57 44.40 7.02
CA THR A 13 -24.89 45.09 5.76
C THR A 13 -23.75 44.92 4.75
N GLN A 14 -24.06 44.22 3.66
CA GLN A 14 -23.37 44.16 2.36
C GLN A 14 -23.12 45.59 1.79
N ALA A 15 -22.21 45.89 0.85
CA ALA A 15 -21.24 45.18 0.02
C ALA A 15 -20.38 46.25 -0.72
N ARG A 16 -19.16 45.90 -1.16
CA ARG A 16 -18.72 45.99 -2.57
C ARG A 16 -17.22 45.62 -2.74
N LYS A 17 -17.01 44.51 -3.45
CA LYS A 17 -15.93 44.14 -4.38
C LYS A 17 -14.59 44.88 -4.27
N LEU A 18 -13.53 44.12 -3.98
CA LEU A 18 -12.31 44.16 -4.80
C LEU A 18 -11.71 42.75 -4.87
N SER A 19 -11.61 42.25 -6.09
CA SER A 19 -10.98 40.98 -6.45
C SER A 19 -9.47 41.14 -6.47
N LEU A 20 -8.72 40.30 -5.76
CA LEU A 20 -7.35 39.96 -6.13
C LEU A 20 -6.96 38.61 -5.51
N ILE A 21 -6.73 37.67 -6.41
CA ILE A 21 -6.19 36.34 -6.19
C ILE A 21 -4.73 36.51 -5.80
N SER A 22 -4.32 35.99 -4.64
CA SER A 22 -2.92 35.67 -4.35
C SER A 22 -2.87 34.35 -3.60
N ALA A 23 -2.24 33.38 -4.24
CA ALA A 23 -1.93 32.07 -3.71
C ALA A 23 -1.01 32.19 -2.48
N CYS A 24 -1.50 31.74 -1.32
CA CYS A 24 -0.65 31.47 -0.17
C CYS A 24 -0.16 30.02 -0.28
N ILE A 25 1.05 29.86 -0.82
CA ILE A 25 1.85 28.65 -0.64
C ILE A 25 2.33 28.70 0.82
N LEU A 26 1.76 27.86 1.69
CA LEU A 26 2.35 27.61 3.01
C LEU A 26 3.61 26.75 2.81
N THR A 27 4.77 27.40 2.85
CA THR A 27 6.03 26.73 3.17
C THR A 27 6.03 26.43 4.67
N ALA A 28 5.87 25.15 5.02
CA ALA A 28 6.10 24.70 6.39
C ALA A 28 7.62 24.77 6.66
N SER A 29 8.06 25.83 7.32
CA SER A 29 9.39 25.94 7.90
C SER A 29 9.44 25.07 9.16
N TYR A 30 10.22 23.99 9.10
CA TYR A 30 10.59 23.20 10.27
C TYR A 30 11.36 24.07 11.26
N ALA A 31 10.82 24.21 12.47
CA ALA A 31 11.55 24.69 13.62
C ALA A 31 11.36 23.66 14.75
N SER A 32 12.34 22.77 14.90
CA SER A 32 12.64 22.18 16.20
C SER A 32 14.00 22.71 16.65
N ALA A 33 13.99 23.52 17.71
CA ALA A 33 15.16 23.79 18.55
C ALA A 33 15.35 22.55 19.46
N GLN A 34 16.52 22.13 19.93
CA GLN A 34 17.82 22.76 20.12
C GLN A 34 18.80 21.63 20.49
N ASN A 35 19.95 21.50 19.80
CA ASN A 35 21.26 20.99 20.28
C ASN A 35 22.11 20.42 19.12
N ASN A 36 22.70 21.31 18.30
CA ASN A 36 24.16 21.32 18.19
C ASN A 36 24.68 22.61 17.52
N VAL A 37 25.82 23.01 18.06
CA VAL A 37 26.62 24.21 17.82
C VAL A 37 27.14 24.27 16.37
N ASN A 38 26.98 25.40 15.67
CA ASN A 38 27.74 25.77 14.45
C ASN A 38 27.92 24.69 13.36
N ALA A 39 26.83 24.09 12.83
CA ALA A 39 26.96 23.26 11.63
C ALA A 39 27.30 24.14 10.41
N VAL A 40 28.55 24.11 9.97
CA VAL A 40 29.00 24.89 8.81
C VAL A 40 28.42 24.27 7.55
N ARG A 41 27.68 25.07 6.78
CA ARG A 41 27.20 24.66 5.45
C ARG A 41 28.34 24.77 4.44
N HIS A 42 28.55 23.70 3.69
CA HIS A 42 29.55 23.65 2.64
C HIS A 42 28.86 23.52 1.27
N GLU A 43 29.03 24.52 0.40
CA GLU A 43 28.52 24.48 -0.97
C GLU A 43 29.45 23.64 -1.85
N LEU A 44 28.87 22.70 -2.60
CA LEU A 44 29.58 21.80 -3.51
C LEU A 44 29.48 22.25 -4.97
N GLY A 45 28.68 23.27 -5.25
CA GLY A 45 28.40 23.81 -6.58
C GLY A 45 26.99 23.48 -7.06
N ASN A 46 26.68 23.83 -8.32
CA ASN A 46 25.39 23.49 -8.91
C ASN A 46 25.27 21.97 -9.17
N VAL A 47 24.04 21.48 -9.32
CA VAL A 47 23.75 20.05 -9.52
C VAL A 47 24.56 19.43 -10.65
N ALA A 48 24.65 20.09 -11.81
CA ALA A 48 25.40 19.58 -12.96
C ALA A 48 26.91 19.39 -12.66
N ALA A 49 27.52 20.32 -11.91
CA ALA A 49 28.92 20.21 -11.50
C ALA A 49 29.14 19.05 -10.52
N VAL A 50 28.22 18.85 -9.58
CA VAL A 50 28.27 17.73 -8.63
C VAL A 50 28.12 16.40 -9.35
N ILE A 51 27.14 16.26 -10.26
CA ILE A 51 26.93 15.03 -11.05
C ILE A 51 28.20 14.68 -11.84
N LYS A 52 28.76 15.66 -12.57
CA LYS A 52 30.01 15.45 -13.34
C LYS A 52 31.18 15.02 -12.45
N GLY A 53 31.25 15.56 -11.25
CA GLY A 53 32.22 15.16 -10.24
C GLY A 53 32.08 13.71 -9.79
N LEU A 54 30.87 13.29 -9.47
CA LEU A 54 30.54 11.92 -9.09
C LEU A 54 30.81 10.94 -10.23
N GLU A 55 30.47 11.31 -11.47
CA GLU A 55 30.78 10.53 -12.67
C GLU A 55 32.30 10.32 -12.85
N ALA A 56 33.09 11.39 -12.70
CA ALA A 56 34.54 11.31 -12.79
C ALA A 56 35.16 10.45 -11.67
N GLN A 57 34.62 10.53 -10.45
CA GLN A 57 35.02 9.69 -9.33
C GLN A 57 34.67 8.21 -9.55
N HIS A 58 33.50 7.93 -10.14
CA HIS A 58 33.12 6.56 -10.50
C HIS A 58 34.06 5.98 -11.57
N ALA A 59 34.41 6.76 -12.59
CA ALA A 59 35.34 6.34 -13.65
C ALA A 59 36.79 6.16 -13.16
N ASN A 60 37.21 6.90 -12.13
CA ASN A 60 38.53 6.78 -11.52
C ASN A 60 38.40 6.77 -9.99
N PRO A 61 38.36 5.58 -9.34
CA PRO A 61 38.19 5.47 -7.89
C PRO A 61 39.30 6.13 -7.06
N LYS A 62 40.45 6.44 -7.66
CA LYS A 62 41.54 7.21 -7.02
C LYS A 62 41.27 8.72 -7.00
N ALA A 63 40.41 9.21 -7.88
CA ALA A 63 39.87 10.56 -7.79
C ALA A 63 38.79 10.61 -6.70
N SER A 64 38.69 11.73 -6.01
CA SER A 64 37.55 12.02 -5.13
C SER A 64 37.04 13.41 -5.48
N PHE A 65 35.78 13.50 -5.87
CA PHE A 65 35.14 14.78 -6.18
C PHE A 65 35.25 15.73 -4.99
N LEU A 66 34.96 15.21 -3.80
CA LEU A 66 34.95 15.99 -2.56
C LEU A 66 36.36 16.38 -2.09
N ARG A 67 37.40 15.62 -2.45
CA ARG A 67 38.81 16.05 -2.26
C ARG A 67 39.16 17.29 -3.09
N SER A 68 38.57 17.43 -4.28
CA SER A 68 38.93 18.48 -5.26
C SER A 68 38.23 19.82 -5.04
N GLN A 69 37.20 19.86 -4.20
CA GLN A 69 36.49 21.10 -3.85
C GLN A 69 37.24 21.82 -2.72
N ASN A 70 37.72 23.04 -2.97
CA ASN A 70 38.25 23.91 -1.92
C ASN A 70 37.10 24.40 -1.04
N ILE A 71 36.76 23.62 -0.03
CA ILE A 71 35.72 23.97 0.94
C ILE A 71 36.28 25.02 1.91
N ALA A 72 35.96 26.30 1.68
CA ALA A 72 36.45 27.40 2.51
C ALA A 72 36.06 27.19 3.99
N GLY A 73 37.07 27.13 4.87
CA GLY A 73 36.87 27.04 6.33
C GLY A 73 36.89 25.63 6.93
N SER A 74 37.05 24.56 6.15
CA SER A 74 37.22 23.21 6.73
C SER A 74 38.71 22.90 6.95
N GLN A 75 39.12 22.63 8.20
CA GLN A 75 40.46 22.11 8.48
C GLN A 75 40.61 20.60 8.15
N GLN A 76 39.55 19.93 7.69
CA GLN A 76 39.58 18.50 7.34
C GLN A 76 38.70 18.19 6.12
N THR A 77 39.23 18.40 4.90
CA THR A 77 38.59 17.99 3.64
C THR A 77 38.50 16.47 3.46
N ASN A 78 39.35 15.71 4.17
CA ASN A 78 39.36 14.25 4.12
C ASN A 78 38.09 13.61 4.73
N ASP A 79 37.37 14.35 5.57
CA ASP A 79 36.26 13.78 6.36
C ASP A 79 34.99 13.53 5.54
N LEU A 80 34.86 14.15 4.37
CA LEU A 80 33.73 13.94 3.46
C LEU A 80 34.12 13.08 2.26
N GLU A 81 35.37 12.62 2.15
CA GLU A 81 35.81 11.81 1.01
C GLU A 81 35.01 10.50 0.95
N THR A 82 34.46 10.21 -0.22
CA THR A 82 33.72 8.98 -0.47
C THR A 82 34.44 8.08 -1.47
N GLU A 83 33.98 6.83 -1.52
CA GLU A 83 34.25 5.84 -2.55
C GLU A 83 32.89 5.38 -3.09
N ILE A 84 32.69 5.51 -4.40
CA ILE A 84 31.43 5.17 -5.06
C ILE A 84 31.47 3.69 -5.45
N SER A 85 30.51 2.92 -4.95
CA SER A 85 30.37 1.49 -5.24
C SER A 85 29.32 1.21 -6.33
N ASP A 86 28.24 1.99 -6.34
CA ASP A 86 27.21 1.94 -7.37
C ASP A 86 26.97 3.36 -7.92
N TYR A 87 26.89 3.49 -9.24
CA TYR A 87 26.56 4.73 -9.93
C TYR A 87 25.55 4.43 -11.04
N HIS A 88 24.47 5.20 -11.05
CA HIS A 88 23.45 5.14 -12.08
C HIS A 88 23.03 6.56 -12.46
N HIS A 89 23.23 6.94 -13.73
CA HIS A 89 22.73 8.19 -14.29
C HIS A 89 22.18 7.92 -15.68
N LYS A 90 20.85 7.99 -15.81
CA LYS A 90 20.13 7.66 -17.06
C LYS A 90 18.80 8.40 -17.09
N ASP A 91 18.41 8.91 -18.26
CA ASP A 91 17.14 9.61 -18.49
C ASP A 91 16.86 10.73 -17.46
N GLY A 92 17.92 11.50 -17.13
CA GLY A 92 17.88 12.61 -16.17
C GLY A 92 17.65 12.21 -14.71
N LYS A 93 17.79 10.92 -14.39
CA LYS A 93 17.67 10.35 -13.04
C LYS A 93 19.03 9.87 -12.57
N ILE A 94 19.36 10.16 -11.32
CA ILE A 94 20.64 9.80 -10.72
C ILE A 94 20.46 9.08 -9.39
N SER A 95 21.26 8.04 -9.18
CA SER A 95 21.40 7.32 -7.93
C SER A 95 22.86 6.91 -7.75
N VAL A 96 23.40 7.16 -6.57
CA VAL A 96 24.79 6.88 -6.21
C VAL A 96 24.78 6.22 -4.84
N SER A 97 25.60 5.19 -4.66
CA SER A 97 25.82 4.57 -3.35
C SER A 97 27.28 4.20 -3.18
N GLY A 98 27.73 4.13 -1.94
CA GLY A 98 29.13 3.92 -1.61
C GLY A 98 29.40 4.04 -0.12
N LYS A 99 30.62 4.43 0.22
CA LYS A 99 31.11 4.56 1.60
C LYS A 99 31.99 5.78 1.76
N ALA A 100 32.29 6.19 3.00
CA ALA A 100 33.43 7.06 3.26
C ALA A 100 34.73 6.33 2.88
N ARG A 101 35.64 7.06 2.25
CA ARG A 101 36.94 6.53 1.83
C ARG A 101 37.75 6.08 3.04
N GLY A 102 38.25 4.85 3.00
CA GLY A 102 39.03 4.26 4.09
C GLY A 102 38.22 3.90 5.34
N ASN A 103 36.89 4.02 5.31
CA ASN A 103 36.02 3.62 6.41
C ASN A 103 34.94 2.64 5.91
N SER A 104 35.14 1.35 6.16
CA SER A 104 34.19 0.31 5.74
C SER A 104 32.89 0.28 6.56
N ASN A 105 32.89 0.89 7.75
CA ASN A 105 31.74 1.01 8.66
C ASN A 105 31.01 2.35 8.44
N SER A 106 30.73 2.64 7.18
CA SER A 106 30.06 3.84 6.73
C SER A 106 29.18 3.55 5.52
N SER A 107 28.23 4.44 5.28
CA SER A 107 27.27 4.36 4.18
C SER A 107 27.17 5.73 3.52
N PHE A 108 27.20 5.78 2.19
CA PHE A 108 27.00 6.99 1.41
C PHE A 108 25.97 6.74 0.34
N TYR A 109 25.01 7.64 0.18
CA TYR A 109 24.07 7.59 -0.92
C TYR A 109 23.56 8.97 -1.31
N LEU A 110 23.32 9.15 -2.61
CA LEU A 110 22.68 10.32 -3.20
C LEU A 110 21.69 9.86 -4.26
N LYS A 111 20.53 10.52 -4.33
CA LYS A 111 19.52 10.27 -5.36
C LYS A 111 18.87 11.56 -5.82
N GLY A 112 18.30 11.53 -7.03
CA GLY A 112 17.48 12.63 -7.55
C GLY A 112 17.49 12.72 -9.06
N SER A 113 17.60 13.94 -9.58
CA SER A 113 17.57 14.25 -11.01
C SER A 113 18.70 15.21 -11.40
N ASP A 114 18.76 15.56 -12.68
CA ASP A 114 19.64 16.63 -13.20
C ASP A 114 19.37 18.02 -12.59
N GLN A 115 18.31 18.16 -11.81
CA GLN A 115 17.90 19.43 -11.18
C GLN A 115 17.98 19.43 -9.66
N SER A 116 18.04 18.25 -9.01
CA SER A 116 18.02 18.17 -7.56
C SER A 116 18.65 16.88 -7.08
N LEU A 117 19.53 16.98 -6.10
CA LEU A 117 20.17 15.89 -5.37
C LEU A 117 19.83 15.97 -3.88
N ARG A 118 19.58 14.80 -3.28
CA ARG A 118 19.49 14.62 -1.83
C ARG A 118 20.14 13.31 -1.41
N GLY A 119 20.59 13.23 -0.17
CA GLY A 119 21.04 11.98 0.45
C GLY A 119 22.01 12.23 1.59
N TYR A 120 22.77 11.21 1.97
CA TYR A 120 23.54 11.23 3.21
C TYR A 120 24.89 10.55 3.08
N LEU A 121 25.83 10.98 3.92
CA LEU A 121 27.00 10.22 4.33
C LEU A 121 26.89 9.92 5.82
N ILE A 122 27.00 8.66 6.19
CA ILE A 122 26.87 8.17 7.57
C ILE A 122 28.16 7.44 7.93
N LYS A 123 28.81 7.84 9.02
CA LYS A 123 29.98 7.14 9.58
C LYS A 123 29.57 6.53 10.91
N HIS A 124 29.20 5.24 10.89
CA HIS A 124 28.58 4.57 12.03
C HIS A 124 29.54 4.45 13.22
N ASP A 125 30.81 4.16 12.95
CA ASP A 125 31.89 4.08 13.94
C ASP A 125 32.16 5.42 14.65
N GLN A 126 32.02 6.53 13.92
CA GLN A 126 32.27 7.88 14.44
C GLN A 126 31.01 8.54 15.00
N LYS A 127 29.84 7.92 14.85
CA LYS A 127 28.53 8.47 15.18
C LYS A 127 28.25 9.84 14.54
N LYS A 128 28.69 10.01 13.28
CA LYS A 128 28.50 11.24 12.51
C LYS A 128 27.64 10.98 11.27
N ALA A 129 26.84 11.97 10.91
CA ALA A 129 26.09 11.98 9.65
C ALA A 129 26.18 13.35 8.97
N TYR A 130 26.12 13.34 7.65
CA TYR A 130 26.16 14.54 6.81
C TYR A 130 25.03 14.46 5.79
N GLU A 131 24.20 15.49 5.75
CA GLU A 131 23.08 15.62 4.83
C GLU A 131 23.49 16.42 3.62
N TYR A 132 23.18 15.90 2.43
CA TYR A 132 23.33 16.56 1.16
C TYR A 132 21.95 16.99 0.66
N SER A 133 21.82 18.25 0.25
CA SER A 133 20.55 18.80 -0.23
C SER A 133 20.77 19.84 -1.31
N THR A 134 19.81 19.98 -2.21
CA THR A 134 19.78 21.03 -3.23
C THR A 134 18.81 22.14 -2.83
N ASP A 135 19.25 23.39 -2.93
CA ASP A 135 18.40 24.56 -2.67
C ASP A 135 17.55 24.98 -3.89
N ASP A 136 16.77 26.06 -3.72
CA ASP A 136 15.91 26.62 -4.77
C ASP A 136 16.67 27.24 -5.95
N LYS A 137 17.98 27.46 -5.80
CA LYS A 137 18.89 27.95 -6.85
C LYS A 137 19.63 26.82 -7.57
N GLY A 138 19.37 25.57 -7.19
CA GLY A 138 20.06 24.41 -7.77
C GLY A 138 21.49 24.22 -7.25
N VAL A 139 21.84 24.82 -6.10
CA VAL A 139 23.13 24.63 -5.43
C VAL A 139 23.02 23.45 -4.46
N VAL A 140 23.96 22.52 -4.57
CA VAL A 140 24.08 21.38 -3.66
C VAL A 140 24.98 21.80 -2.50
N SER A 141 24.53 21.54 -1.28
CA SER A 141 25.31 21.75 -0.06
C SER A 141 25.33 20.51 0.82
N VAL A 142 26.35 20.41 1.66
CA VAL A 142 26.47 19.40 2.71
C VAL A 142 26.57 20.04 4.09
N VAL A 143 25.89 19.45 5.08
CA VAL A 143 25.82 19.91 6.47
C VAL A 143 25.93 18.70 7.41
N GLU A 144 26.73 18.80 8.48
CA GLU A 144 26.73 17.78 9.55
C GLU A 144 25.39 17.82 10.32
N VAL A 145 24.77 16.66 10.49
CA VAL A 145 23.49 16.48 11.19
C VAL A 145 23.63 15.41 12.27
N PRO A 146 22.77 15.40 13.31
CA PRO A 146 22.75 14.30 14.28
C PRO A 146 22.58 12.96 13.58
N ILE A 147 23.36 11.93 13.95
CA ILE A 147 23.24 10.61 13.33
C ILE A 147 21.85 10.00 13.54
N SER A 148 21.19 10.28 14.66
CA SER A 148 19.81 9.85 14.94
C SER A 148 18.77 10.49 14.01
N LYS A 149 19.10 11.56 13.28
CA LYS A 149 18.23 12.05 12.20
C LYS A 149 18.19 11.06 11.02
N VAL A 150 19.30 10.38 10.75
CA VAL A 150 19.47 9.56 9.52
C VAL A 150 19.35 8.07 9.80
N VAL A 151 19.70 7.64 11.02
CA VAL A 151 19.49 6.28 11.51
C VAL A 151 18.89 6.40 12.91
N PRO A 152 17.56 6.54 13.03
CA PRO A 152 16.88 6.79 14.29
C PRO A 152 17.25 5.79 15.40
N ASP A 153 17.45 4.51 15.05
CA ASP A 153 17.88 3.44 15.96
C ASP A 153 19.22 3.66 16.67
N LEU A 154 20.04 4.60 16.20
CA LEU A 154 21.35 4.91 16.78
C LEU A 154 21.31 6.04 17.81
N ASP A 155 20.13 6.49 18.23
CA ASP A 155 20.01 7.47 19.31
C ASP A 155 20.59 6.93 20.63
N GLU A 156 21.60 7.64 21.17
CA GLU A 156 22.30 7.24 22.38
C GLU A 156 21.41 7.20 23.63
N GLN A 157 20.31 7.96 23.63
CA GLN A 157 19.34 7.94 24.71
C GLN A 157 18.70 6.56 24.84
N TRP A 158 18.40 5.91 23.72
CA TRP A 158 17.63 4.67 23.67
C TRP A 158 18.49 3.42 23.62
N LEU A 159 19.71 3.51 23.06
CA LEU A 159 20.68 2.41 23.07
C LEU A 159 21.03 1.89 24.48
N LYS A 160 20.83 2.71 25.54
CA LYS A 160 21.12 2.36 26.93
C LYS A 160 19.90 1.85 27.72
N ALA A 161 18.69 1.98 27.18
CA ALA A 161 17.45 1.61 27.85
C ALA A 161 17.11 0.12 27.63
N THR A 162 17.99 -0.78 28.07
CA THR A 162 17.74 -2.23 27.98
C THR A 162 17.13 -2.77 29.27
N THR A 163 15.79 -2.76 29.32
CA THR A 163 15.06 -3.77 30.10
C THR A 163 13.99 -4.37 29.21
N VAL A 164 14.35 -5.49 28.57
CA VAL A 164 13.37 -6.39 27.96
C VAL A 164 12.64 -7.09 29.12
N ASN A 165 11.64 -6.42 29.69
CA ASN A 165 10.76 -7.05 30.67
C ASN A 165 9.83 -7.99 29.92
N ASN A 166 10.07 -9.31 30.07
CA ASN A 166 9.19 -10.42 29.68
C ASN A 166 8.40 -10.19 28.38
N LEU A 167 9.01 -10.55 27.24
CA LEU A 167 8.28 -10.64 25.97
C LEU A 167 7.03 -11.52 26.15
N LEU A 168 5.85 -10.93 26.02
CA LEU A 168 4.60 -11.67 26.00
C LEU A 168 4.58 -12.56 24.75
N ALA A 169 3.99 -13.75 24.85
CA ALA A 169 3.75 -14.59 23.68
C ALA A 169 2.88 -13.83 22.68
N ALA A 170 3.35 -13.70 21.44
CA ALA A 170 2.59 -13.02 20.40
C ALA A 170 1.31 -13.81 20.09
N VAL A 171 0.17 -13.12 20.06
CA VAL A 171 -1.10 -13.68 19.57
C VAL A 171 -1.15 -13.45 18.07
N HIS A 172 -1.07 -14.52 17.29
CA HIS A 172 -1.17 -14.43 15.84
C HIS A 172 -2.58 -14.02 15.44
N PRO A 173 -2.72 -13.09 14.47
CA PRO A 173 -3.99 -12.93 13.78
C PRO A 173 -4.42 -14.28 13.23
N VAL A 174 -5.71 -14.55 13.39
CA VAL A 174 -6.35 -15.66 12.69
C VAL A 174 -6.78 -15.13 11.34
N TYR A 175 -6.40 -15.81 10.26
CA TYR A 175 -6.87 -15.46 8.94
C TYR A 175 -8.40 -15.36 8.93
N SER A 176 -8.93 -14.29 8.34
CA SER A 176 -10.35 -14.26 8.03
C SER A 176 -10.69 -15.51 7.20
N SER A 177 -11.82 -16.15 7.50
CA SER A 177 -12.35 -17.25 6.67
C SER A 177 -12.64 -16.81 5.22
N MET A 178 -12.60 -15.50 4.95
CA MET A 178 -12.76 -14.91 3.63
C MET A 178 -11.44 -14.56 2.94
N ALA A 179 -10.27 -14.83 3.54
CA ALA A 179 -8.94 -14.66 2.94
C ALA A 179 -8.65 -15.78 1.93
N LEU A 180 -9.32 -15.73 0.78
CA LEU A 180 -9.34 -16.74 -0.28
C LEU A 180 -8.42 -16.37 -1.46
N ARG A 181 -7.26 -15.77 -1.17
CA ARG A 181 -6.25 -15.36 -2.16
C ARG A 181 -6.76 -14.38 -3.22
N GLN A 182 -7.58 -13.41 -2.80
CA GLN A 182 -8.04 -12.31 -3.66
C GLN A 182 -6.87 -11.46 -4.20
N ALA A 183 -5.75 -11.43 -3.47
CA ALA A 183 -4.47 -10.89 -3.93
C ALA A 183 -3.35 -11.91 -3.63
N PRO A 184 -2.18 -11.85 -4.31
CA PRO A 184 -1.11 -12.84 -4.16
C PRO A 184 -0.61 -13.02 -2.72
N HIS A 185 -0.60 -11.93 -1.95
CA HIS A 185 -0.15 -11.91 -0.56
C HIS A 185 -1.26 -12.24 0.44
N ILE A 186 -2.51 -12.45 0.03
CA ILE A 186 -3.62 -12.75 0.95
C ILE A 186 -3.81 -14.26 1.12
N GLY A 187 -4.00 -14.70 2.36
CA GLY A 187 -4.35 -16.07 2.71
C GLY A 187 -3.19 -16.88 3.31
N PRO A 188 -3.45 -18.11 3.75
CA PRO A 188 -2.47 -18.94 4.44
C PRO A 188 -1.38 -19.46 3.50
N TYR A 189 -0.18 -19.73 4.03
CA TYR A 189 0.90 -20.36 3.29
C TYR A 189 0.44 -21.67 2.63
N ASN A 190 0.73 -21.82 1.33
CA ASN A 190 0.36 -22.98 0.50
C ASN A 190 1.57 -23.53 -0.24
N ASN A 191 2.68 -23.70 0.48
CA ASN A 191 3.93 -24.28 -0.02
C ASN A 191 4.62 -23.49 -1.14
N GLU A 192 4.44 -22.18 -1.16
CA GLU A 192 5.13 -21.28 -2.09
C GLU A 192 6.66 -21.38 -1.94
N ASP A 193 7.37 -21.12 -3.04
CA ASP A 193 8.80 -20.90 -3.03
C ASP A 193 9.08 -19.54 -2.37
N VAL A 194 9.45 -19.57 -1.09
CA VAL A 194 9.72 -18.38 -0.29
C VAL A 194 10.86 -17.51 -0.82
N THR A 195 11.66 -18.02 -1.78
CA THR A 195 12.73 -17.27 -2.47
C THR A 195 12.24 -16.49 -3.70
N LYS A 196 10.93 -16.57 -4.03
CA LYS A 196 10.35 -15.99 -5.25
C LYS A 196 8.99 -15.34 -5.00
N LEU A 197 8.74 -14.87 -3.79
CA LEU A 197 7.48 -14.24 -3.44
C LEU A 197 7.40 -12.85 -4.10
N GLU A 198 6.20 -12.47 -4.53
CA GLU A 198 5.89 -11.19 -5.17
C GLU A 198 4.47 -10.78 -4.78
N SER A 199 4.32 -9.61 -4.13
CA SER A 199 3.01 -9.16 -3.65
C SER A 199 2.22 -8.51 -4.77
N LYS A 200 2.92 -7.92 -5.74
CA LYS A 200 2.33 -7.23 -6.88
C LYS A 200 3.20 -7.43 -8.14
N PRO A 201 3.25 -8.66 -8.70
CA PRO A 201 4.01 -8.94 -9.91
C PRO A 201 3.72 -7.93 -11.02
N GLY A 202 4.76 -7.45 -11.69
CA GLY A 202 4.65 -6.47 -12.77
C GLY A 202 4.64 -4.99 -12.33
N SER A 203 4.62 -4.67 -11.03
CA SER A 203 4.85 -3.29 -10.61
C SER A 203 6.25 -2.81 -10.99
N ALA A 204 6.34 -1.55 -11.42
CA ALA A 204 7.61 -0.87 -11.68
C ALA A 204 8.33 -0.39 -10.40
N TRP A 205 7.64 -0.41 -9.25
CA TRP A 205 8.24 -0.16 -7.94
C TRP A 205 8.44 -1.50 -7.24
N VAL A 206 9.65 -1.73 -6.73
CA VAL A 206 10.03 -3.02 -6.15
C VAL A 206 10.79 -2.79 -4.86
N PHE A 207 10.39 -3.46 -3.79
CA PHE A 207 11.18 -3.52 -2.57
C PHE A 207 11.66 -4.95 -2.35
N TYR A 208 12.97 -5.12 -2.25
CA TYR A 208 13.58 -6.44 -2.15
C TYR A 208 13.92 -6.79 -0.70
N LEU A 209 13.27 -7.84 -0.19
CA LEU A 209 13.60 -8.46 1.09
C LEU A 209 14.69 -9.51 0.86
N ASN A 210 15.95 -9.09 0.94
CA ASN A 210 17.09 -9.96 0.69
C ASN A 210 17.36 -10.88 1.88
N HIS A 211 16.72 -12.05 1.86
CA HIS A 211 16.87 -13.04 2.91
C HIS A 211 17.95 -14.10 2.61
N SER A 212 18.80 -13.89 1.59
CA SER A 212 19.78 -14.90 1.14
C SER A 212 20.73 -15.37 2.25
N ALA A 213 21.15 -14.48 3.16
CA ALA A 213 22.06 -14.82 4.24
C ALA A 213 21.43 -15.72 5.32
N VAL A 214 20.10 -15.80 5.40
CA VAL A 214 19.36 -16.63 6.37
C VAL A 214 18.76 -17.89 5.73
N MET A 215 19.23 -18.27 4.53
CA MET A 215 18.78 -19.44 3.79
C MET A 215 19.95 -20.35 3.38
N SER A 216 19.67 -21.64 3.25
CA SER A 216 20.47 -22.60 2.49
C SER A 216 19.64 -23.08 1.30
N GLY A 217 19.88 -22.51 0.11
CA GLY A 217 19.01 -22.70 -1.04
C GLY A 217 17.61 -22.13 -0.77
N SER A 218 16.57 -22.98 -0.82
CA SER A 218 15.19 -22.58 -0.47
C SER A 218 14.78 -22.94 0.96
N THR A 219 15.72 -23.44 1.77
CA THR A 219 15.46 -23.84 3.16
C THR A 219 15.93 -22.76 4.14
N PRO A 220 15.06 -22.21 5.00
CA PRO A 220 15.48 -21.26 6.02
C PRO A 220 16.38 -21.89 7.08
N LEU A 221 17.30 -21.10 7.62
CA LEU A 221 18.24 -21.51 8.67
C LEU A 221 17.63 -21.39 10.08
N ASN A 222 18.35 -21.88 11.09
CA ASN A 222 18.06 -21.67 12.51
C ASN A 222 16.68 -22.16 13.00
N GLY A 223 16.11 -23.17 12.33
CA GLY A 223 14.79 -23.70 12.69
C GLY A 223 13.61 -22.82 12.27
N VAL A 224 13.85 -21.75 11.51
CA VAL A 224 12.79 -20.95 10.88
C VAL A 224 12.10 -21.81 9.82
N THR A 225 10.77 -21.80 9.80
CA THR A 225 9.99 -22.54 8.79
C THR A 225 9.74 -21.69 7.56
N LYS A 226 9.40 -22.32 6.43
CA LYS A 226 8.95 -21.57 5.23
C LYS A 226 7.68 -20.77 5.50
N GLU A 227 6.79 -21.28 6.35
CA GLU A 227 5.60 -20.54 6.77
C GLU A 227 5.97 -19.28 7.57
N ASN A 228 6.97 -19.35 8.45
CA ASN A 228 7.46 -18.13 9.14
C ASN A 228 8.02 -17.12 8.14
N MET A 229 8.78 -17.56 7.12
CA MET A 229 9.30 -16.67 6.07
C MET A 229 8.17 -16.07 5.22
N TYR A 230 7.16 -16.87 4.86
CA TYR A 230 5.99 -16.40 4.14
C TYR A 230 5.22 -15.36 4.95
N ARG A 231 4.94 -15.63 6.23
CA ARG A 231 4.25 -14.69 7.12
C ARG A 231 5.04 -13.40 7.32
N ALA A 232 6.37 -13.48 7.46
CA ALA A 232 7.21 -12.29 7.54
C ALA A 232 7.12 -11.42 6.28
N TRP A 233 7.24 -12.02 5.10
CA TRP A 233 7.06 -11.31 3.83
C TRP A 233 5.64 -10.76 3.68
N GLN A 234 4.63 -11.53 4.07
CA GLN A 234 3.22 -11.16 3.98
C GLN A 234 2.89 -9.96 4.85
N VAL A 235 3.43 -9.88 6.07
CA VAL A 235 3.28 -8.69 6.94
C VAL A 235 3.78 -7.44 6.22
N VAL A 236 4.96 -7.49 5.59
CA VAL A 236 5.46 -6.34 4.82
C VAL A 236 4.57 -6.09 3.60
N ALA A 237 4.13 -7.13 2.88
CA ALA A 237 3.25 -6.97 1.73
C ALA A 237 1.91 -6.29 2.07
N ASP A 238 1.30 -6.66 3.20
CA ASP A 238 0.03 -6.10 3.69
C ASP A 238 0.17 -4.59 4.01
N GLN A 239 1.25 -4.19 4.70
CA GLN A 239 1.45 -2.79 5.14
C GLN A 239 1.68 -1.79 4.01
N TYR A 240 2.06 -2.28 2.82
CA TYR A 240 2.29 -1.49 1.62
C TYR A 240 1.30 -1.81 0.49
N SER A 241 0.26 -2.61 0.76
CA SER A 241 -0.60 -3.19 -0.28
C SER A 241 -1.41 -2.17 -1.09
N MET A 242 -1.66 -1.01 -0.48
CA MET A 242 -2.36 0.14 -1.06
C MET A 242 -1.52 0.87 -2.12
N TYR A 243 -0.20 0.70 -2.09
CA TYR A 243 0.69 1.25 -3.08
C TYR A 243 0.94 0.26 -4.21
N ASN A 244 1.16 0.78 -5.41
CA ASN A 244 1.62 -0.02 -6.54
C ASN A 244 3.11 -0.34 -6.40
N ILE A 245 3.47 -1.13 -5.39
CA ILE A 245 4.81 -1.61 -5.10
C ILE A 245 4.80 -3.12 -4.93
N ASN A 246 5.79 -3.79 -5.53
CA ASN A 246 6.00 -5.23 -5.37
C ASN A 246 6.99 -5.47 -4.24
N ILE A 247 6.50 -5.98 -3.11
CA ILE A 247 7.35 -6.51 -2.06
C ILE A 247 7.76 -7.91 -2.50
N THR A 248 9.06 -8.11 -2.74
CA THR A 248 9.56 -9.34 -3.34
C THR A 248 10.72 -9.96 -2.57
N THR A 249 10.81 -11.28 -2.63
CA THR A 249 12.00 -12.04 -2.25
C THR A 249 12.79 -12.56 -3.46
N ASN A 250 12.34 -12.22 -4.67
CA ASN A 250 12.95 -12.67 -5.91
C ASN A 250 14.06 -11.69 -6.37
N PRO A 251 15.35 -12.09 -6.34
CA PRO A 251 16.43 -11.21 -6.77
C PRO A 251 16.37 -10.86 -8.25
N ALA A 252 15.79 -11.72 -9.10
CA ALA A 252 15.68 -11.44 -10.53
C ALA A 252 14.72 -10.28 -10.81
N VAL A 253 13.61 -10.20 -10.06
CA VAL A 253 12.62 -9.11 -10.15
C VAL A 253 13.25 -7.80 -9.70
N TYR A 254 13.95 -7.81 -8.57
CA TYR A 254 14.69 -6.64 -8.10
C TYR A 254 15.75 -6.16 -9.10
N ASN A 255 16.59 -7.07 -9.61
CA ASN A 255 17.64 -6.71 -10.55
C ASN A 255 17.09 -6.14 -11.87
N ALA A 256 15.97 -6.68 -12.36
CA ALA A 256 15.27 -6.13 -13.52
C ALA A 256 14.73 -4.71 -13.25
N ALA A 257 14.08 -4.48 -12.11
CA ALA A 257 13.57 -3.17 -11.73
C ALA A 257 14.70 -2.14 -11.50
N LYS A 258 15.78 -2.55 -10.83
CA LYS A 258 16.98 -1.71 -10.60
C LYS A 258 17.58 -1.27 -11.93
N SER A 259 17.67 -2.17 -12.90
CA SER A 259 18.20 -1.89 -14.24
C SER A 259 17.30 -0.98 -15.07
N ALA A 260 15.98 -1.07 -14.86
CA ALA A 260 15.00 -0.24 -15.56
C ALA A 260 14.94 1.18 -14.98
N ASN A 261 14.84 1.31 -13.66
CA ASN A 261 14.84 2.58 -12.95
C ASN A 261 15.12 2.36 -11.46
N ILE A 262 16.39 2.48 -11.07
CA ILE A 262 16.85 2.34 -9.68
C ILE A 262 16.11 3.23 -8.68
N LEU A 263 15.58 4.40 -9.09
CA LEU A 263 14.83 5.30 -8.19
C LEU A 263 13.49 4.71 -7.72
N ARG A 264 13.08 3.56 -8.27
CA ARG A 264 11.87 2.84 -7.89
C ARG A 264 12.16 1.56 -7.13
N THR A 265 13.39 1.39 -6.65
CA THR A 265 13.80 0.16 -5.96
C THR A 265 14.35 0.43 -4.57
N GLY A 266 13.97 -0.40 -3.60
CA GLY A 266 14.56 -0.47 -2.26
C GLY A 266 15.07 -1.87 -1.95
N ILE A 267 15.93 -1.99 -0.96
CA ILE A 267 16.53 -3.27 -0.58
C ILE A 267 16.84 -3.29 0.90
N ILE A 268 16.45 -4.36 1.58
CA ILE A 268 16.87 -4.61 2.96
C ILE A 268 17.51 -5.98 3.09
N ASN A 269 18.63 -6.06 3.81
CA ASN A 269 19.39 -7.29 3.97
C ASN A 269 19.11 -7.95 5.31
N PHE A 270 18.63 -9.19 5.28
CA PHE A 270 18.61 -10.02 6.47
C PHE A 270 20.05 -10.46 6.77
N VAL A 271 20.41 -10.47 8.05
CA VAL A 271 21.72 -10.97 8.50
C VAL A 271 21.54 -12.13 9.45
N ASN A 272 22.41 -13.15 9.33
CA ASN A 272 22.36 -14.34 10.16
C ASN A 272 23.10 -14.14 11.49
N GLN A 273 22.74 -13.08 12.21
CA GLN A 273 23.30 -12.73 13.50
C GLN A 273 22.27 -11.95 14.32
N ASP A 274 22.41 -12.00 15.64
CA ASP A 274 21.56 -11.22 16.55
C ASP A 274 22.06 -9.79 16.62
N GLY A 275 21.14 -8.85 16.80
CA GLY A 275 21.47 -7.44 16.92
C GLY A 275 20.23 -6.56 16.77
N ARG A 276 20.46 -5.26 16.61
CA ARG A 276 19.41 -4.27 16.43
C ARG A 276 19.30 -3.92 14.95
N SER A 277 18.13 -4.21 14.38
CA SER A 277 17.77 -3.77 13.02
C SER A 277 17.85 -2.26 12.91
N ASN A 278 18.16 -1.80 11.70
CA ASN A 278 18.24 -0.39 11.38
C ASN A 278 18.22 -0.21 9.87
N ALA A 279 17.68 0.91 9.42
CA ALA A 279 17.71 1.31 8.03
C ALA A 279 18.05 2.80 7.88
N PRO A 280 18.83 3.15 6.84
CA PRO A 280 19.16 4.54 6.56
C PRO A 280 17.97 5.31 5.99
N LEU A 281 17.74 6.51 6.50
CA LEU A 281 16.61 7.35 6.11
C LEU A 281 16.64 7.72 4.62
N SER A 282 15.51 7.58 3.92
CA SER A 282 15.36 7.94 2.50
C SER A 282 16.32 7.23 1.55
N ALA A 283 16.76 6.01 1.87
CA ALA A 283 17.63 5.21 1.01
C ALA A 283 16.90 4.48 -0.13
N PHE A 284 15.57 4.40 -0.11
CA PHE A 284 14.78 3.92 -1.24
C PHE A 284 15.18 4.66 -2.51
N GLY A 285 15.33 3.97 -3.64
CA GLY A 285 15.87 4.56 -4.86
C GLY A 285 17.40 4.45 -4.99
N THR A 286 18.07 3.74 -4.08
CA THR A 286 19.52 3.54 -4.05
C THR A 286 19.86 2.07 -3.79
N THR A 287 21.15 1.71 -3.77
CA THR A 287 21.59 0.36 -3.34
C THR A 287 22.05 0.31 -1.89
N SER A 288 21.98 1.44 -1.17
CA SER A 288 22.25 1.45 0.26
C SER A 288 21.09 0.76 0.97
N ALA A 289 21.40 -0.36 1.59
CA ALA A 289 20.42 -1.26 2.17
C ALA A 289 20.35 -1.11 3.69
N GLY A 290 19.14 -1.19 4.23
CA GLY A 290 18.92 -1.47 5.64
C GLY A 290 19.41 -2.86 6.04
N THR A 291 19.49 -3.08 7.35
CA THR A 291 19.91 -4.33 7.95
C THR A 291 18.84 -4.87 8.89
N LEU A 292 18.35 -6.07 8.61
CA LEU A 292 17.45 -6.83 9.49
C LEU A 292 18.23 -7.90 10.22
N TYR A 293 18.41 -7.69 11.52
CA TYR A 293 19.02 -8.68 12.40
C TYR A 293 18.01 -9.74 12.79
N ARG A 294 18.51 -10.93 13.12
CA ARG A 294 17.67 -11.94 13.76
C ARG A 294 17.18 -11.39 15.09
N ASN A 295 15.91 -11.64 15.37
CA ASN A 295 15.33 -11.32 16.65
C ASN A 295 15.89 -12.28 17.73
N PRO A 296 16.56 -11.79 18.79
CA PRO A 296 17.38 -12.60 19.69
C PRO A 296 16.61 -13.58 20.61
N ALA A 297 15.28 -13.63 20.55
CA ALA A 297 14.49 -14.47 21.45
C ALA A 297 13.96 -15.74 20.75
N SER A 298 14.64 -16.88 20.98
CA SER A 298 14.06 -18.20 20.79
C SER A 298 12.78 -18.32 21.63
N GLY A 299 11.61 -18.10 21.01
CA GLY A 299 10.30 -18.11 21.67
C GLY A 299 9.35 -17.02 21.19
N PHE A 300 9.86 -15.94 20.59
CA PHE A 300 9.02 -14.98 19.86
C PHE A 300 8.78 -15.49 18.45
N ASP A 301 7.54 -15.39 17.95
CA ASP A 301 7.25 -15.85 16.59
C ASP A 301 8.04 -15.02 15.57
N TYR A 302 8.96 -15.73 14.91
CA TYR A 302 9.82 -15.15 13.89
C TYR A 302 9.01 -14.45 12.80
N GLY A 303 7.89 -15.03 12.36
CA GLY A 303 7.07 -14.48 11.28
C GLY A 303 6.47 -13.12 11.63
N TYR A 304 5.77 -13.03 12.77
CA TYR A 304 5.24 -11.76 13.29
C TYR A 304 6.37 -10.74 13.52
N GLY A 305 7.38 -11.14 14.30
CA GLY A 305 8.39 -10.21 14.77
C GLY A 305 9.22 -9.60 13.66
N ILE A 306 9.85 -10.46 12.84
CA ILE A 306 10.72 -9.96 11.77
C ILE A 306 9.90 -9.28 10.67
N GLY A 307 8.64 -9.68 10.47
CA GLY A 307 7.74 -9.02 9.52
C GLY A 307 7.43 -7.59 9.92
N MET A 308 7.08 -7.36 11.20
CA MET A 308 6.84 -6.02 11.72
C MET A 308 8.12 -5.18 11.77
N THR A 309 9.26 -5.76 12.18
CA THR A 309 10.55 -5.07 12.08
C THR A 309 10.82 -4.68 10.64
N ALA A 310 10.67 -5.61 9.69
CA ALA A 310 10.91 -5.32 8.28
C ALA A 310 10.01 -4.20 7.76
N ALA A 311 8.70 -4.20 8.08
CA ALA A 311 7.79 -3.13 7.66
C ALA A 311 8.21 -1.75 8.20
N HIS A 312 8.69 -1.70 9.45
CA HIS A 312 9.23 -0.51 10.10
C HIS A 312 10.52 -0.01 9.43
N GLU A 313 11.50 -0.88 9.23
CA GLU A 313 12.76 -0.51 8.59
C GLU A 313 12.59 -0.09 7.13
N VAL A 314 11.67 -0.73 6.40
CA VAL A 314 11.26 -0.27 5.07
C VAL A 314 10.74 1.17 5.15
N GLY A 315 10.00 1.54 6.20
CA GLY A 315 9.51 2.90 6.44
C GLY A 315 10.64 3.93 6.57
N HIS A 316 11.72 3.59 7.27
CA HIS A 316 12.93 4.41 7.31
C HIS A 316 13.55 4.59 5.92
N GLU A 317 13.68 3.52 5.12
CA GLU A 317 14.19 3.66 3.75
C GLU A 317 13.30 4.57 2.88
N MET A 318 11.99 4.63 3.16
CA MET A 318 11.05 5.56 2.52
C MET A 318 11.15 6.99 3.06
N GLY A 319 11.77 7.20 4.22
CA GLY A 319 12.03 8.52 4.79
C GLY A 319 11.22 8.90 6.03
N MET A 320 10.67 7.92 6.76
CA MET A 320 9.92 8.15 8.00
C MET A 320 10.84 8.07 9.22
N SER A 321 10.57 8.87 10.24
CA SER A 321 11.18 8.80 11.58
C SER A 321 10.28 8.00 12.53
N HIS A 322 10.76 7.69 13.74
CA HIS A 322 9.93 7.03 14.75
C HIS A 322 8.69 7.88 15.13
N ASP A 323 7.55 7.22 15.30
CA ASP A 323 6.37 7.77 15.95
C ASP A 323 6.61 7.78 17.46
N HIS A 324 7.03 8.93 17.97
CA HIS A 324 7.30 9.13 19.39
C HIS A 324 6.03 9.46 20.18
N GLY A 325 6.01 9.13 21.47
CA GLY A 325 4.98 9.58 22.42
C GLY A 325 4.88 8.73 23.68
N GLY A 326 4.24 9.24 24.72
CA GLY A 326 4.08 8.56 26.02
C GLY A 326 5.08 9.05 27.08
N SER A 327 5.40 8.24 28.09
CA SER A 327 6.25 8.61 29.24
C SER A 327 7.76 8.75 28.91
N GLY A 328 8.10 9.17 27.69
CA GLY A 328 9.46 9.42 27.22
C GLY A 328 10.20 8.16 26.79
N GLY A 329 9.60 7.31 25.95
CA GLY A 329 10.27 6.20 25.26
C GLY A 329 10.64 6.56 23.81
N GLU A 330 11.47 5.71 23.18
CA GLU A 330 11.86 5.80 21.76
C GLU A 330 10.66 5.73 20.80
N TYR A 331 9.63 5.00 21.21
CA TYR A 331 8.48 4.66 20.40
C TYR A 331 7.19 4.92 21.16
N PHE A 332 6.13 5.29 20.45
CA PHE A 332 4.80 5.32 21.00
C PHE A 332 4.27 3.89 21.19
N GLU A 333 3.77 3.60 22.39
CA GLU A 333 3.36 2.26 22.82
C GLU A 333 2.01 1.78 22.25
N GLY A 334 1.31 2.65 21.54
CA GLY A 334 -0.05 2.41 21.08
C GLY A 334 -1.10 2.64 22.18
N ILE A 335 -2.34 2.32 21.84
CA ILE A 335 -3.52 2.52 22.68
C ILE A 335 -4.24 1.19 22.86
N ALA A 336 -3.97 0.52 23.98
CA ALA A 336 -4.47 -0.83 24.26
C ALA A 336 -6.01 -0.94 24.22
N ALA A 337 -6.73 0.12 24.62
CA ALA A 337 -8.21 0.15 24.57
C ALA A 337 -8.76 -0.08 23.16
N TYR A 338 -8.01 0.34 22.15
CA TYR A 338 -8.33 0.16 20.74
C TYR A 338 -7.41 -0.83 20.06
N GLN A 339 -6.57 -1.56 20.79
CA GLN A 339 -5.55 -2.49 20.24
C GLN A 339 -4.84 -1.93 19.01
N TRP A 340 -4.47 -0.64 19.05
CA TRP A 340 -3.93 0.09 17.91
C TRP A 340 -2.56 0.70 18.25
N GLY A 341 -1.68 0.79 17.26
CA GLY A 341 -0.50 1.65 17.31
C GLY A 341 0.03 1.94 15.91
N PRO A 342 0.97 2.87 15.77
CA PRO A 342 1.56 3.17 14.47
C PRO A 342 2.69 2.19 14.12
N ILE A 343 2.94 1.99 12.82
CA ILE A 343 4.01 1.12 12.32
C ILE A 343 5.38 1.64 12.74
N MET A 344 5.58 2.96 12.75
CA MET A 344 6.81 3.59 13.22
C MET A 344 6.88 3.70 14.76
N GLY A 345 5.96 3.06 15.49
CA GLY A 345 5.92 2.98 16.95
C GLY A 345 6.31 1.60 17.51
N ASN A 346 5.91 1.31 18.75
CA ASN A 346 6.31 0.09 19.45
C ASN A 346 5.33 -1.05 19.16
N TYR A 347 5.61 -1.85 18.14
CA TYR A 347 4.78 -3.01 17.82
C TYR A 347 4.88 -4.16 18.84
N TRP A 348 5.83 -4.12 19.79
CA TRP A 348 6.04 -5.17 20.78
C TRP A 348 4.98 -5.15 21.89
N MET A 349 4.54 -3.97 22.31
CA MET A 349 3.49 -3.83 23.35
C MET A 349 2.15 -4.40 22.89
N GLY A 350 1.89 -4.34 21.59
CA GLY A 350 0.67 -4.89 20.99
C GLY A 350 0.76 -6.34 20.56
N ALA A 351 1.89 -7.03 20.79
CA ALA A 351 2.07 -8.42 20.33
C ALA A 351 1.03 -9.38 20.94
N SER A 352 0.47 -9.08 22.11
CA SER A 352 -0.56 -9.90 22.76
C SER A 352 -2.00 -9.57 22.33
N TRP A 353 -2.20 -8.57 21.48
CA TRP A 353 -3.52 -8.14 21.04
C TRP A 353 -4.06 -9.03 19.92
N ALA A 354 -5.18 -9.69 20.19
CA ALA A 354 -5.82 -10.59 19.23
C ALA A 354 -6.32 -9.89 17.95
N GLN A 355 -6.59 -8.59 18.03
CA GLN A 355 -7.03 -7.74 16.92
C GLN A 355 -6.16 -6.48 16.82
N SER A 356 -4.84 -6.67 16.95
CA SER A 356 -3.85 -5.61 16.76
C SER A 356 -4.06 -4.93 15.41
N ARG A 357 -4.00 -3.59 15.42
CA ARG A 357 -4.03 -2.78 14.23
C ARG A 357 -2.83 -1.86 14.20
N TRP A 358 -1.98 -2.07 13.21
CA TRP A 358 -0.82 -1.24 12.94
C TRP A 358 -1.11 -0.45 11.68
N THR A 359 -0.99 0.88 11.74
CA THR A 359 -1.27 1.76 10.61
C THR A 359 -0.15 2.78 10.44
N TRP A 360 -0.08 3.41 9.28
CA TRP A 360 0.70 4.63 9.10
C TRP A 360 0.07 5.78 9.91
N SER A 361 0.91 6.75 10.27
CA SER A 361 0.59 7.82 11.22
C SER A 361 0.71 9.19 10.57
N LYS A 362 0.03 10.16 11.21
CA LYS A 362 0.35 11.57 11.05
C LYS A 362 0.43 12.33 12.37
N GLY A 363 0.71 11.60 13.46
CA GLY A 363 0.85 12.16 14.80
C GLY A 363 -0.44 12.71 15.41
N GLU A 364 -1.60 12.08 15.15
CA GLU A 364 -2.89 12.60 15.64
C GLU A 364 -3.16 12.32 17.12
N TYR A 365 -2.44 11.37 17.72
CA TYR A 365 -2.62 10.95 19.10
C TYR A 365 -2.06 11.98 20.09
N ASN A 366 -2.67 12.07 21.27
CA ASN A 366 -2.46 13.17 22.21
C ASN A 366 -1.00 13.35 22.68
N THR A 367 -0.19 12.30 22.67
CA THR A 367 1.21 12.33 23.10
C THR A 367 2.21 12.37 21.94
N ALA A 368 1.75 12.56 20.70
CA ALA A 368 2.63 12.61 19.55
C ALA A 368 3.62 13.78 19.65
N THR A 369 4.89 13.50 19.36
CA THR A 369 5.92 14.54 19.16
C THR A 369 6.51 14.50 17.76
N ASN A 370 6.17 13.48 16.97
CA ASN A 370 6.39 13.43 15.53
C ASN A 370 5.04 13.66 14.82
N PHE A 371 5.05 14.46 13.75
CA PHE A 371 3.87 14.85 12.96
C PHE A 371 4.13 14.70 11.45
N GLU A 372 5.07 13.83 11.08
CA GLU A 372 5.28 13.41 9.70
C GLU A 372 3.99 12.83 9.11
N ASP A 373 3.73 13.09 7.82
CA ASP A 373 2.61 12.50 7.10
C ASP A 373 3.14 11.31 6.30
N ASP A 374 3.08 10.12 6.90
CA ASP A 374 3.73 8.90 6.39
C ASP A 374 3.23 8.52 4.99
N LEU A 375 1.92 8.58 4.75
CA LEU A 375 1.33 8.29 3.45
C LEU A 375 1.80 9.28 2.38
N LYS A 376 1.97 10.56 2.74
CA LYS A 376 2.52 11.57 1.84
C LYS A 376 4.01 11.36 1.58
N ILE A 377 4.79 10.93 2.57
CA ILE A 377 6.21 10.61 2.38
C ILE A 377 6.35 9.54 1.29
N MET A 378 5.62 8.43 1.39
CA MET A 378 5.65 7.39 0.36
C MET A 378 5.10 7.85 -1.00
N ASN A 379 3.91 8.46 -1.01
CA ASN A 379 3.23 8.80 -2.26
C ASN A 379 3.89 9.94 -3.02
N VAL A 380 4.28 11.01 -2.30
CA VAL A 380 4.75 12.26 -2.89
C VAL A 380 6.28 12.30 -2.92
N ASN A 381 6.93 12.08 -1.77
CA ASN A 381 8.39 12.27 -1.68
C ASN A 381 9.17 11.12 -2.37
N GLU A 382 8.66 9.90 -2.25
CA GLU A 382 9.21 8.71 -2.92
C GLU A 382 8.45 8.32 -4.21
N SER A 383 7.41 9.10 -4.55
CA SER A 383 6.68 8.97 -5.82
C SER A 383 6.12 7.56 -6.07
N ILE A 384 5.69 6.86 -5.01
CA ILE A 384 5.07 5.55 -5.12
C ILE A 384 3.55 5.74 -5.31
N PRO A 385 3.00 5.42 -6.49
CA PRO A 385 1.58 5.66 -6.73
C PRO A 385 0.75 4.68 -5.90
N TYR A 386 -0.44 5.12 -5.47
CA TYR A 386 -1.47 4.18 -5.01
C TYR A 386 -1.80 3.20 -6.14
N VAL A 387 -2.33 2.03 -5.78
CA VAL A 387 -2.99 1.17 -6.77
C VAL A 387 -4.21 1.89 -7.34
N THR A 388 -4.66 1.44 -8.51
CA THR A 388 -5.91 1.94 -9.08
C THR A 388 -7.08 1.44 -8.24
N ASP A 389 -8.00 2.34 -7.90
CA ASP A 389 -9.30 2.04 -7.30
C ASP A 389 -9.99 0.90 -8.07
N ASP A 390 -10.38 -0.15 -7.35
CA ASP A 390 -11.01 -1.31 -7.94
C ASP A 390 -12.54 -1.16 -8.10
N ASN A 391 -13.15 -0.13 -7.50
CA ASN A 391 -14.57 0.17 -7.53
C ASN A 391 -14.92 1.67 -7.74
N PRO A 392 -14.33 2.36 -8.74
CA PRO A 392 -14.45 3.82 -8.90
C PRO A 392 -15.82 4.33 -9.33
N SER A 393 -16.73 3.43 -9.70
CA SER A 393 -18.08 3.77 -10.19
C SER A 393 -19.19 2.98 -9.49
N GLY A 394 -18.85 2.18 -8.49
CA GLY A 394 -19.76 1.21 -7.89
C GLY A 394 -19.88 -0.07 -8.73
N LYS A 395 -20.08 -1.18 -8.01
CA LYS A 395 -20.36 -2.52 -8.55
C LYS A 395 -21.79 -2.92 -8.16
N ASN A 396 -22.28 -4.03 -8.71
CA ASN A 396 -23.44 -4.71 -8.14
C ASN A 396 -22.96 -5.67 -7.06
N LEU A 397 -23.70 -5.79 -5.95
CA LEU A 397 -23.48 -6.85 -4.98
C LEU A 397 -23.82 -8.19 -5.65
N ASN A 398 -22.85 -9.11 -5.70
CA ASN A 398 -23.04 -10.42 -6.33
C ASN A 398 -23.80 -11.33 -5.35
N ILE A 399 -25.09 -11.53 -5.64
CA ILE A 399 -26.00 -12.34 -4.83
C ILE A 399 -26.45 -13.55 -5.68
N SER A 400 -26.32 -14.75 -5.12
CA SER A 400 -26.75 -16.00 -5.78
C SER A 400 -28.28 -16.07 -5.91
N SER A 401 -28.80 -17.00 -6.71
CA SER A 401 -30.24 -17.28 -6.77
C SER A 401 -30.84 -17.76 -5.43
N ALA A 402 -30.01 -18.33 -4.56
CA ALA A 402 -30.40 -18.71 -3.20
C ALA A 402 -30.29 -17.55 -2.20
N GLY A 403 -29.80 -16.39 -2.64
CA GLY A 403 -29.57 -15.22 -1.79
C GLY A 403 -28.19 -15.17 -1.16
N ASP A 404 -27.25 -16.05 -1.52
CA ASP A 404 -25.92 -16.08 -0.90
C ASP A 404 -25.02 -14.96 -1.42
N ILE A 405 -24.26 -14.36 -0.52
CA ILE A 405 -23.19 -13.41 -0.80
C ILE A 405 -21.87 -14.13 -0.53
N ASN A 406 -21.11 -14.39 -1.59
CA ASN A 406 -19.88 -15.18 -1.52
C ASN A 406 -18.62 -14.28 -1.54
N PRO A 407 -17.66 -14.45 -0.62
CA PRO A 407 -16.44 -13.63 -0.54
C PRO A 407 -15.48 -13.77 -1.73
N SER A 408 -15.59 -14.84 -2.53
CA SER A 408 -14.82 -14.97 -3.77
C SER A 408 -15.30 -14.01 -4.87
N ASN A 409 -16.53 -13.49 -4.76
CA ASN A 409 -17.13 -12.60 -5.76
C ASN A 409 -17.44 -11.19 -5.21
N ASN A 410 -17.32 -11.01 -3.89
CA ASN A 410 -17.70 -9.80 -3.18
C ASN A 410 -16.54 -9.36 -2.29
N PHE A 411 -15.55 -8.74 -2.90
CA PHE A 411 -14.35 -8.21 -2.25
C PHE A 411 -13.91 -6.93 -2.96
N GLY A 412 -13.04 -6.17 -2.31
CA GLY A 412 -12.45 -4.94 -2.84
C GLY A 412 -11.29 -4.47 -1.98
N GLN A 413 -10.73 -3.31 -2.32
CA GLN A 413 -9.62 -2.71 -1.60
C GLN A 413 -9.89 -1.22 -1.37
N ILE A 414 -9.86 -0.81 -0.10
CA ILE A 414 -9.79 0.62 0.24
C ILE A 414 -8.33 1.06 0.11
N GLU A 415 -7.98 1.70 -0.99
CA GLU A 415 -6.57 1.92 -1.36
C GLU A 415 -6.03 3.31 -1.03
N ARG A 416 -6.90 4.28 -0.71
CA ARG A 416 -6.45 5.59 -0.22
C ARG A 416 -7.44 6.20 0.77
N THR A 417 -6.96 7.17 1.54
CA THR A 417 -7.82 7.94 2.44
C THR A 417 -8.93 8.61 1.64
N GLY A 418 -10.18 8.34 2.01
CA GLY A 418 -11.37 8.91 1.35
C GLY A 418 -11.90 8.07 0.19
N ASP A 419 -11.26 6.95 -0.14
CA ASP A 419 -11.85 5.95 -1.03
C ASP A 419 -13.10 5.30 -0.40
N THR A 420 -14.09 5.02 -1.25
CA THR A 420 -15.33 4.35 -0.87
C THR A 420 -15.80 3.41 -1.97
N ASP A 421 -16.04 2.16 -1.60
CA ASP A 421 -16.55 1.14 -2.50
C ASP A 421 -18.06 1.01 -2.40
N ALA A 422 -18.75 1.21 -3.51
CA ALA A 422 -20.21 1.08 -3.57
C ALA A 422 -20.65 -0.26 -4.20
N PHE A 423 -21.63 -0.92 -3.59
CA PHE A 423 -22.30 -2.12 -4.09
C PHE A 423 -23.81 -1.92 -4.13
N ASN A 424 -24.38 -1.93 -5.34
CA ASN A 424 -25.80 -1.76 -5.57
C ASN A 424 -26.52 -3.11 -5.51
N PHE A 425 -27.71 -3.13 -4.90
CA PHE A 425 -28.58 -4.31 -4.88
C PHE A 425 -30.06 -3.89 -4.79
N THR A 426 -30.97 -4.78 -5.18
CA THR A 426 -32.41 -4.53 -5.13
C THR A 426 -33.12 -5.66 -4.39
N VAL A 427 -34.05 -5.26 -3.54
CA VAL A 427 -34.94 -6.14 -2.79
C VAL A 427 -36.34 -6.01 -3.39
N THR A 428 -36.99 -7.12 -3.73
CA THR A 428 -38.32 -7.11 -4.38
C THR A 428 -39.48 -7.41 -3.43
N GLY A 429 -39.18 -7.89 -2.23
CA GLY A 429 -40.15 -8.12 -1.15
C GLY A 429 -39.67 -7.58 0.19
N ASN A 430 -40.06 -8.22 1.29
CA ASN A 430 -39.43 -7.96 2.58
C ASN A 430 -38.11 -8.70 2.63
N GLY A 431 -37.02 -7.97 2.41
CA GLY A 431 -35.68 -8.51 2.44
C GLY A 431 -35.17 -8.68 3.86
N LYS A 432 -34.35 -9.71 4.06
CA LYS A 432 -33.61 -9.91 5.32
C LYS A 432 -32.14 -10.12 5.00
N LEU A 433 -31.31 -9.18 5.47
CA LEU A 433 -29.87 -9.16 5.25
C LEU A 433 -29.13 -9.68 6.50
N ASP A 434 -28.35 -10.72 6.30
CA ASP A 434 -27.31 -11.18 7.22
C ASP A 434 -25.97 -11.05 6.49
N LEU A 435 -25.13 -10.08 6.85
CA LEU A 435 -23.91 -9.77 6.11
C LEU A 435 -22.77 -9.44 7.05
N LYS A 436 -21.62 -10.11 6.85
CA LYS A 436 -20.35 -9.81 7.49
C LYS A 436 -19.36 -9.31 6.46
N ILE A 437 -18.59 -8.30 6.82
CA ILE A 437 -17.55 -7.68 6.01
C ILE A 437 -16.29 -7.66 6.88
N ASP A 438 -15.27 -8.43 6.50
CA ASP A 438 -14.01 -8.48 7.24
C ASP A 438 -12.87 -7.91 6.40
N PRO A 439 -11.87 -7.29 7.04
CA PRO A 439 -10.55 -7.18 6.43
C PRO A 439 -10.00 -8.59 6.19
N ILE A 440 -9.29 -8.79 5.07
CA ILE A 440 -8.81 -10.13 4.66
C ILE A 440 -7.29 -10.28 4.63
N GLU A 441 -6.55 -9.19 4.78
CA GLU A 441 -5.10 -9.21 4.95
C GLU A 441 -4.71 -9.80 6.30
N TYR A 442 -3.58 -10.50 6.35
CA TYR A 442 -3.11 -11.17 7.56
C TYR A 442 -2.75 -10.16 8.64
N PHE A 443 -2.05 -9.11 8.24
CA PHE A 443 -1.65 -7.94 9.00
C PHE A 443 -2.05 -6.66 8.24
N GLY A 444 -3.34 -6.50 7.95
CA GLY A 444 -3.85 -5.31 7.24
C GLY A 444 -3.89 -4.04 8.09
N MET A 445 -4.28 -2.90 7.49
CA MET A 445 -4.52 -1.65 8.23
C MET A 445 -6.02 -1.30 8.30
N LEU A 446 -6.86 -2.03 7.57
CA LEU A 446 -8.27 -1.70 7.41
C LEU A 446 -9.07 -1.98 8.69
N ASP A 447 -9.74 -0.94 9.16
CA ASP A 447 -10.94 -0.98 9.96
C ASP A 447 -12.15 -0.75 9.03
N VAL A 448 -13.16 -1.63 9.07
CA VAL A 448 -14.27 -1.57 8.09
C VAL A 448 -15.40 -0.68 8.61
N ASP A 449 -15.68 0.42 7.92
CA ASP A 449 -16.94 1.17 8.05
C ASP A 449 -17.87 0.82 6.88
N ALA A 450 -19.06 0.31 7.20
CA ALA A 450 -20.06 -0.05 6.20
C ALA A 450 -21.40 0.65 6.45
N LYS A 451 -21.97 1.21 5.39
CA LYS A 451 -23.22 1.97 5.42
C LYS A 451 -24.15 1.54 4.30
N ILE A 452 -25.44 1.39 4.59
CA ILE A 452 -26.47 1.08 3.60
C ILE A 452 -27.33 2.32 3.40
N TYR A 453 -27.46 2.76 2.15
CA TYR A 453 -28.33 3.85 1.73
C TYR A 453 -29.47 3.32 0.86
N ASN A 454 -30.63 3.96 0.92
CA ASN A 454 -31.74 3.70 -0.01
C ASN A 454 -31.63 4.57 -1.28
N SER A 455 -32.57 4.41 -2.21
CA SER A 455 -32.65 5.17 -3.46
C SER A 455 -32.81 6.69 -3.31
N SER A 456 -33.27 7.17 -2.15
CA SER A 456 -33.33 8.60 -1.81
C SER A 456 -32.04 9.11 -1.17
N ASN A 457 -30.99 8.27 -1.14
CA ASN A 457 -29.71 8.51 -0.49
C ASN A 457 -29.83 8.73 1.03
N ALA A 458 -30.89 8.24 1.66
CA ALA A 458 -31.04 8.24 3.11
C ALA A 458 -30.30 7.04 3.71
N LEU A 459 -29.56 7.27 4.79
CA LEU A 459 -28.88 6.22 5.55
C LEU A 459 -29.92 5.32 6.22
N VAL A 460 -29.85 4.03 5.93
CA VAL A 460 -30.75 2.98 6.46
C VAL A 460 -30.11 2.27 7.63
N ALA A 461 -28.83 1.89 7.50
CA ALA A 461 -28.08 1.19 8.52
C ALA A 461 -26.58 1.48 8.38
N SER A 462 -25.85 1.37 9.49
CA SER A 462 -24.39 1.47 9.51
C SER A 462 -23.79 0.47 10.49
N SER A 463 -22.59 -0.02 10.22
CA SER A 463 -21.82 -0.84 11.13
C SER A 463 -20.33 -0.57 11.00
N ASN A 464 -19.67 -0.45 12.15
CA ASN A 464 -18.23 -0.47 12.34
C ASN A 464 -18.03 -1.12 13.72
N LYS A 465 -17.49 -2.35 13.76
CA LYS A 465 -17.38 -3.15 14.99
C LYS A 465 -16.04 -2.88 15.65
N ALA A 466 -16.07 -2.05 16.69
CA ALA A 466 -14.90 -1.69 17.47
C ALA A 466 -14.07 -2.92 17.88
N VAL A 467 -12.75 -2.82 17.75
CA VAL A 467 -11.74 -3.86 17.97
C VAL A 467 -11.83 -5.06 17.01
N ASN A 468 -13.02 -5.52 16.63
CA ASN A 468 -13.19 -6.62 15.67
C ASN A 468 -12.83 -6.21 14.23
N ARG A 469 -12.81 -4.90 13.93
CA ARG A 469 -12.47 -4.29 12.63
C ARG A 469 -13.37 -4.67 11.47
N SER A 470 -14.47 -5.32 11.77
CA SER A 470 -15.44 -5.80 10.79
C SER A 470 -16.66 -4.89 10.76
N ALA A 471 -17.51 -5.09 9.76
CA ALA A 471 -18.87 -4.60 9.78
C ALA A 471 -19.85 -5.76 9.68
N GLU A 472 -20.96 -5.69 10.42
CA GLU A 472 -21.96 -6.75 10.45
C GLU A 472 -23.38 -6.18 10.49
N PHE A 473 -24.22 -6.69 9.60
CA PHE A 473 -25.66 -6.52 9.61
C PHE A 473 -26.28 -7.89 9.91
N ILE A 474 -27.04 -8.00 11.01
CA ILE A 474 -27.61 -9.28 11.46
C ILE A 474 -29.12 -9.16 11.43
N GLY A 475 -29.76 -9.99 10.59
CA GLY A 475 -31.20 -10.02 10.39
C GLY A 475 -31.82 -8.66 10.05
N LEU A 476 -31.10 -7.79 9.35
CA LEU A 476 -31.56 -6.45 9.00
C LEU A 476 -32.72 -6.54 8.01
N ASN A 477 -33.88 -6.01 8.41
CA ASN A 477 -35.05 -5.95 7.53
C ASN A 477 -34.91 -4.79 6.53
N LEU A 478 -35.03 -5.09 5.25
CA LEU A 478 -34.98 -4.13 4.16
C LEU A 478 -36.30 -4.21 3.38
N PRO A 479 -37.14 -3.16 3.38
CA PRO A 479 -38.31 -3.10 2.51
C PRO A 479 -37.95 -3.25 1.03
N ALA A 480 -38.92 -3.55 0.19
CA ALA A 480 -38.72 -3.57 -1.26
C ALA A 480 -38.18 -2.22 -1.75
N GLY A 481 -37.13 -2.25 -2.56
CA GLY A 481 -36.45 -1.05 -3.03
C GLY A 481 -35.01 -1.32 -3.46
N SER A 482 -34.38 -0.28 -4.00
CA SER A 482 -32.96 -0.31 -4.38
C SER A 482 -32.11 0.31 -3.27
N TYR A 483 -30.97 -0.33 -3.02
CA TYR A 483 -30.04 0.00 -1.97
C TYR A 483 -28.62 0.05 -2.49
N ARG A 484 -27.78 0.80 -1.79
CA ARG A 484 -26.34 0.90 -2.01
C ARG A 484 -25.64 0.65 -0.69
N LEU A 485 -24.89 -0.45 -0.61
CA LEU A 485 -23.90 -0.69 0.44
C LEU A 485 -22.65 0.11 0.08
N VAL A 486 -22.11 0.86 1.02
CA VAL A 486 -20.89 1.66 0.88
C VAL A 486 -19.91 1.20 1.93
N ILE A 487 -18.71 0.80 1.50
CA ILE A 487 -17.62 0.35 2.35
C ILE A 487 -16.51 1.41 2.29
N ALA A 488 -15.94 1.75 3.43
CA ALA A 488 -14.87 2.74 3.56
C ALA A 488 -13.93 2.38 4.72
N GLY A 489 -12.81 3.08 4.80
CA GLY A 489 -11.93 3.05 5.96
C GLY A 489 -12.62 3.66 7.20
N GLY A 490 -12.63 2.89 8.29
CA GLY A 490 -13.21 3.23 9.57
C GLY A 490 -12.25 3.93 10.53
N ALA A 491 -12.74 4.19 11.73
CA ALA A 491 -12.04 4.89 12.80
C ALA A 491 -12.61 4.47 14.15
N GLU A 492 -11.77 4.45 15.19
CA GLU A 492 -12.21 4.14 16.55
C GLU A 492 -11.75 5.18 17.56
N GLY A 493 -12.66 5.53 18.47
CA GLY A 493 -12.40 6.58 19.46
C GLY A 493 -12.35 7.96 18.81
N THR A 494 -11.36 8.76 19.23
CA THR A 494 -11.02 10.04 18.62
C THR A 494 -9.58 9.99 18.12
N PRO A 495 -9.17 10.79 17.13
CA PRO A 495 -7.78 10.79 16.68
C PRO A 495 -6.77 10.98 17.84
N GLN A 496 -7.14 11.76 18.86
CA GLN A 496 -6.30 12.01 20.05
C GLN A 496 -6.18 10.81 21.00
N ASN A 497 -7.18 9.93 21.02
CA ASN A 497 -7.33 8.81 21.95
C ASN A 497 -8.05 7.67 21.24
N GLY A 498 -7.37 7.08 20.26
CA GLY A 498 -7.93 6.22 19.23
C GLY A 498 -7.13 6.39 17.93
N PHE A 499 -7.79 6.17 16.80
CA PHE A 499 -7.22 6.44 15.48
C PHE A 499 -8.28 6.97 14.53
N SER A 500 -7.87 7.83 13.59
CA SER A 500 -8.74 8.30 12.51
C SER A 500 -8.75 7.30 11.35
N ASN A 501 -9.57 7.58 10.33
CA ASN A 501 -9.57 6.80 9.09
C ASN A 501 -8.41 7.12 8.15
N TYR A 502 -7.43 7.93 8.57
CA TYR A 502 -6.28 8.35 7.76
C TYR A 502 -5.58 7.18 7.06
N SER A 503 -5.22 6.13 7.80
CA SER A 503 -4.52 4.96 7.27
C SER A 503 -5.33 3.67 7.47
N SER A 504 -6.66 3.77 7.54
CA SER A 504 -7.53 2.60 7.56
C SER A 504 -7.74 2.07 6.13
N LEU A 505 -6.71 1.41 5.60
CA LEU A 505 -6.60 0.99 4.20
C LEU A 505 -6.34 -0.52 4.10
N GLY A 506 -6.73 -1.15 2.99
CA GLY A 506 -6.48 -2.57 2.75
C GLY A 506 -7.63 -3.30 2.09
N TYR A 507 -7.50 -4.61 1.97
CA TYR A 507 -8.50 -5.45 1.34
C TYR A 507 -9.58 -5.90 2.32
N TYR A 508 -10.82 -6.00 1.82
CA TYR A 508 -11.94 -6.61 2.53
C TYR A 508 -12.67 -7.62 1.65
N ALA A 509 -13.46 -8.48 2.29
CA ALA A 509 -14.42 -9.34 1.62
C ALA A 509 -15.73 -9.45 2.40
N MET A 510 -16.79 -9.84 1.69
CA MET A 510 -18.15 -9.91 2.20
C MET A 510 -18.69 -11.33 2.12
N LYS A 511 -19.34 -11.78 3.19
CA LYS A 511 -20.03 -13.07 3.25
C LYS A 511 -21.35 -12.92 3.98
N GLY A 512 -22.40 -13.53 3.44
CA GLY A 512 -23.72 -13.40 4.03
C GLY A 512 -24.84 -14.00 3.20
N THR A 513 -26.06 -13.62 3.53
CA THR A 513 -27.27 -13.92 2.78
C THR A 513 -28.17 -12.69 2.71
N LEU A 514 -28.90 -12.57 1.60
CA LEU A 514 -29.97 -11.61 1.42
C LEU A 514 -31.19 -12.33 0.86
N VAL A 515 -32.15 -12.63 1.74
CA VAL A 515 -33.44 -13.19 1.34
C VAL A 515 -34.28 -12.08 0.69
N GLY A 516 -35.04 -12.40 -0.36
CA GLY A 516 -35.92 -11.43 -1.03
C GLY A 516 -35.21 -10.46 -1.96
N ALA A 517 -33.90 -10.65 -2.19
CA ALA A 517 -33.22 -10.03 -3.31
C ALA A 517 -33.67 -10.67 -4.63
N THR A 518 -33.76 -9.83 -5.67
CA THR A 518 -33.51 -10.34 -7.01
C THR A 518 -32.00 -10.46 -7.17
N PRO A 519 -31.46 -11.66 -7.51
CA PRO A 519 -30.08 -11.76 -7.99
C PRO A 519 -29.86 -10.69 -9.07
N PRO A 520 -28.64 -10.15 -9.25
CA PRO A 520 -28.35 -9.33 -10.42
C PRO A 520 -28.88 -10.08 -11.64
N GLN A 521 -29.95 -9.56 -12.27
CA GLN A 521 -30.46 -10.18 -13.48
C GLN A 521 -29.34 -10.03 -14.50
N ASP A 522 -28.88 -11.16 -15.06
CA ASP A 522 -27.97 -11.14 -16.19
C ASP A 522 -28.57 -10.18 -17.22
N VAL A 523 -27.79 -9.20 -17.67
CA VAL A 523 -28.33 -8.17 -18.56
C VAL A 523 -28.82 -8.84 -19.84
N VAL A 524 -30.12 -8.73 -20.10
CA VAL A 524 -30.73 -9.30 -21.31
C VAL A 524 -30.42 -8.36 -22.47
N LEU A 525 -29.55 -8.80 -23.36
CA LEU A 525 -29.12 -8.07 -24.55
C LEU A 525 -30.26 -8.01 -25.57
N SER A 526 -30.41 -6.85 -26.20
CA SER A 526 -31.24 -6.71 -27.39
C SER A 526 -30.42 -7.08 -28.62
N SER A 527 -31.01 -7.88 -29.52
CA SER A 527 -30.33 -8.32 -30.75
C SER A 527 -29.79 -7.13 -31.54
N GLY A 528 -28.48 -7.15 -31.84
CA GLY A 528 -27.79 -6.13 -32.61
C GLY A 528 -27.41 -4.86 -31.86
N VAL A 529 -27.81 -4.69 -30.60
CA VAL A 529 -27.54 -3.47 -29.81
C VAL A 529 -26.30 -3.66 -28.94
N PRO A 530 -25.27 -2.80 -29.08
CA PRO A 530 -24.07 -2.88 -28.25
C PRO A 530 -24.32 -2.34 -26.83
N LEU A 531 -23.83 -3.07 -25.83
CA LEU A 531 -23.75 -2.66 -24.43
C LEU A 531 -22.31 -2.26 -24.10
N ALA A 532 -22.05 -0.95 -24.01
CA ALA A 532 -20.71 -0.41 -23.77
C ALA A 532 -20.37 -0.31 -22.27
N GLY A 533 -19.11 0.01 -21.96
CA GLY A 533 -18.69 0.40 -20.61
C GLY A 533 -18.47 -0.76 -19.63
N GLN A 534 -18.38 -1.99 -20.12
CA GLN A 534 -18.23 -3.15 -19.24
C GLN A 534 -16.78 -3.30 -18.75
N SER A 535 -16.59 -3.75 -17.52
CA SER A 535 -15.27 -3.96 -16.89
C SER A 535 -15.24 -5.27 -16.10
N GLY A 536 -14.07 -5.86 -15.96
CA GLY A 536 -13.88 -7.10 -15.22
C GLY A 536 -12.46 -7.21 -14.66
N ALA A 537 -12.33 -7.70 -13.43
CA ALA A 537 -11.03 -7.95 -12.80
C ALA A 537 -10.54 -9.36 -13.13
N THR A 538 -9.23 -9.57 -13.21
CA THR A 538 -8.61 -10.89 -13.44
C THR A 538 -9.28 -12.01 -12.62
N GLY A 539 -9.65 -13.10 -13.28
CA GLY A 539 -10.29 -14.27 -12.67
C GLY A 539 -11.82 -14.18 -12.50
N THR A 540 -12.46 -13.06 -12.84
CA THR A 540 -13.90 -12.87 -12.66
C THR A 540 -14.71 -13.14 -13.93
N TRP A 541 -16.00 -13.45 -13.74
CA TRP A 541 -16.98 -13.63 -14.82
C TRP A 541 -18.05 -12.54 -14.80
N ASN A 542 -18.38 -12.01 -15.98
CA ASN A 542 -19.57 -11.21 -16.23
C ASN A 542 -20.54 -11.96 -17.14
N TYR A 543 -21.81 -12.04 -16.77
CA TYR A 543 -22.82 -12.80 -17.52
C TYR A 543 -23.92 -11.91 -18.09
N TYR A 544 -24.32 -12.23 -19.32
CA TYR A 544 -25.38 -11.61 -20.09
C TYR A 544 -26.29 -12.70 -20.66
N ALA A 545 -27.48 -12.33 -21.13
CA ALA A 545 -28.40 -13.28 -21.76
C ALA A 545 -28.98 -12.72 -23.07
N ILE A 546 -29.38 -13.60 -23.99
CA ILE A 546 -30.21 -13.25 -25.13
C ILE A 546 -31.21 -14.38 -25.42
N ASP A 547 -32.45 -14.00 -25.71
CA ASP A 547 -33.48 -14.96 -26.12
C ASP A 547 -33.44 -15.16 -27.63
N VAL A 548 -33.25 -16.41 -28.06
CA VAL A 548 -33.22 -16.81 -29.46
C VAL A 548 -34.54 -17.48 -29.83
N PRO A 549 -35.36 -16.89 -30.71
CA PRO A 549 -36.60 -17.52 -31.20
C PRO A 549 -36.33 -18.78 -32.03
N ALA A 550 -37.38 -19.59 -32.24
CA ALA A 550 -37.30 -20.73 -33.17
C ALA A 550 -37.09 -20.26 -34.62
N GLY A 551 -36.40 -21.10 -35.42
CA GLY A 551 -36.20 -20.86 -36.85
C GLY A 551 -35.10 -19.86 -37.20
N LYS A 552 -34.22 -19.53 -36.25
CA LYS A 552 -33.08 -18.62 -36.47
C LYS A 552 -31.91 -19.34 -37.12
N THR A 553 -31.19 -18.61 -37.97
CA THR A 553 -30.07 -19.14 -38.77
C THR A 553 -28.74 -19.03 -38.04
N SER A 554 -28.60 -18.02 -37.18
CA SER A 554 -27.43 -17.87 -36.31
C SER A 554 -27.72 -16.96 -35.12
N VAL A 555 -26.93 -17.14 -34.06
CA VAL A 555 -26.69 -16.08 -33.06
C VAL A 555 -25.19 -15.83 -32.97
N VAL A 556 -24.80 -14.56 -33.08
CA VAL A 556 -23.41 -14.10 -33.03
C VAL A 556 -23.19 -13.34 -31.74
N PHE A 557 -22.19 -13.75 -30.96
CA PHE A 557 -21.75 -13.05 -29.76
C PHE A 557 -20.40 -12.39 -30.05
N SER A 558 -20.24 -11.14 -29.64
CA SER A 558 -19.00 -10.40 -29.85
C SER A 558 -18.69 -9.49 -28.66
N ILE A 559 -17.42 -9.38 -28.33
CA ILE A 559 -16.88 -8.35 -27.45
C ILE A 559 -15.79 -7.55 -28.15
N ASN A 560 -15.64 -6.29 -27.75
CA ASN A 560 -14.65 -5.39 -28.31
C ASN A 560 -14.12 -4.44 -27.23
N GLY A 561 -12.82 -4.50 -26.98
CA GLY A 561 -12.10 -3.65 -26.03
C GLY A 561 -10.66 -3.41 -26.47
N ALA A 562 -10.10 -2.29 -26.03
CA ALA A 562 -8.75 -1.86 -26.40
C ALA A 562 -7.67 -2.27 -25.38
N ASN A 563 -8.04 -2.96 -24.30
CA ASN A 563 -7.15 -3.35 -23.21
C ASN A 563 -7.56 -4.72 -22.63
N GLY A 564 -6.69 -5.28 -21.79
CA GLY A 564 -6.94 -6.53 -21.08
C GLY A 564 -7.04 -7.75 -22.01
N ASP A 565 -7.43 -8.86 -21.39
CA ASP A 565 -7.59 -10.17 -22.01
C ASP A 565 -8.91 -10.75 -21.54
N ALA A 566 -9.96 -10.50 -22.32
CA ALA A 566 -11.33 -10.88 -22.00
C ALA A 566 -11.75 -12.01 -22.93
N ASP A 567 -12.03 -13.17 -22.37
CA ASP A 567 -12.44 -14.37 -23.09
C ASP A 567 -13.96 -14.46 -23.18
N LEU A 568 -14.46 -14.83 -24.35
CA LEU A 568 -15.88 -14.96 -24.64
C LEU A 568 -16.31 -16.42 -24.64
N PHE A 569 -17.37 -16.74 -23.89
CA PHE A 569 -18.02 -18.05 -23.90
C PHE A 569 -19.54 -17.88 -23.99
N SER A 570 -20.24 -18.80 -24.65
CA SER A 570 -21.71 -18.86 -24.62
C SER A 570 -22.21 -20.25 -24.30
N GLN A 571 -23.43 -20.37 -23.76
CA GLN A 571 -24.09 -21.65 -23.49
C GLN A 571 -25.62 -21.51 -23.55
N LEU A 572 -26.31 -22.57 -23.96
CA LEU A 572 -27.78 -22.63 -23.99
C LEU A 572 -28.31 -23.04 -22.60
N THR A 573 -29.31 -22.33 -22.09
CA THR A 573 -30.07 -22.61 -20.85
C THR A 573 -29.28 -22.60 -19.52
N ALA A 574 -27.97 -22.42 -19.56
CA ALA A 574 -27.11 -22.32 -18.38
C ALA A 574 -25.94 -21.36 -18.66
N LYS A 575 -25.32 -20.84 -17.58
CA LYS A 575 -24.11 -20.02 -17.69
C LYS A 575 -22.93 -20.87 -18.18
N PRO A 576 -22.11 -20.37 -19.12
CA PRO A 576 -20.91 -21.08 -19.55
C PRO A 576 -19.84 -21.09 -18.44
N SER A 577 -18.93 -22.05 -18.56
CA SER A 577 -17.67 -22.12 -17.81
C SER A 577 -16.51 -22.40 -18.77
N THR A 578 -15.26 -22.37 -18.27
CA THR A 578 -14.08 -22.69 -19.08
C THR A 578 -14.06 -24.15 -19.60
N SER A 579 -14.87 -25.05 -19.03
CA SER A 579 -14.96 -26.46 -19.44
C SER A 579 -16.31 -26.85 -20.03
N ALA A 580 -17.33 -25.99 -19.97
CA ALA A 580 -18.66 -26.26 -20.50
C ALA A 580 -19.24 -25.03 -21.23
N TYR A 581 -19.24 -25.08 -22.56
CA TYR A 581 -19.69 -24.00 -23.43
C TYR A 581 -20.25 -24.56 -24.76
N LYS A 582 -21.07 -23.75 -25.45
CA LYS A 582 -21.60 -24.00 -26.79
C LYS A 582 -20.72 -23.37 -27.88
N CYS A 583 -20.26 -22.15 -27.68
CA CYS A 583 -19.19 -21.53 -28.46
C CYS A 583 -18.27 -20.72 -27.56
N LYS A 584 -17.01 -20.55 -27.97
CA LYS A 584 -16.03 -19.72 -27.28
C LYS A 584 -15.10 -19.00 -28.27
N SER A 585 -14.43 -17.97 -27.78
CA SER A 585 -13.34 -17.25 -28.43
C SER A 585 -12.49 -16.63 -27.31
N ASP A 586 -11.24 -17.09 -27.18
CA ASP A 586 -10.34 -16.85 -26.03
C ASP A 586 -8.89 -16.59 -26.50
N GLY A 587 -8.75 -15.66 -27.45
CA GLY A 587 -7.45 -15.14 -27.88
C GLY A 587 -6.84 -14.19 -26.85
N PRO A 588 -5.60 -13.71 -27.07
CA PRO A 588 -4.86 -12.92 -26.07
C PRO A 588 -5.30 -11.45 -25.95
N THR A 589 -6.51 -11.10 -26.43
CA THR A 589 -7.00 -9.72 -26.49
C THR A 589 -8.49 -9.65 -26.20
N SER A 590 -9.00 -8.51 -25.77
CA SER A 590 -10.44 -8.30 -25.58
C SER A 590 -11.26 -8.08 -26.88
N ILE A 591 -10.86 -8.67 -28.00
CA ILE A 591 -11.57 -8.59 -29.30
C ILE A 591 -11.92 -10.02 -29.72
N GLU A 592 -13.08 -10.49 -29.27
CA GLU A 592 -13.49 -11.87 -29.41
C GLU A 592 -14.87 -11.99 -30.07
N SER A 593 -15.10 -13.05 -30.84
CA SER A 593 -16.39 -13.30 -31.47
C SER A 593 -16.63 -14.79 -31.68
N CYS A 594 -17.80 -15.30 -31.28
CA CYS A 594 -18.22 -16.66 -31.60
C CYS A 594 -19.65 -16.71 -32.12
N THR A 595 -19.90 -17.65 -33.04
CA THR A 595 -21.19 -17.82 -33.71
C THR A 595 -21.74 -19.21 -33.44
N VAL A 596 -23.01 -19.28 -33.07
CA VAL A 596 -23.77 -20.53 -33.04
C VAL A 596 -24.66 -20.56 -34.28
N SER A 597 -24.38 -21.47 -35.21
CA SER A 597 -25.18 -21.68 -36.42
C SER A 597 -26.40 -22.57 -36.13
N ASN A 598 -27.53 -22.26 -36.77
CA ASN A 598 -28.82 -22.92 -36.57
C ASN A 598 -29.16 -23.14 -35.08
N PRO A 599 -29.16 -22.08 -34.25
CA PRO A 599 -29.35 -22.21 -32.82
C PRO A 599 -30.73 -22.79 -32.50
N ALA A 600 -30.78 -23.71 -31.54
CA ALA A 600 -32.05 -24.12 -30.94
C ALA A 600 -32.71 -22.91 -30.27
N ALA A 601 -34.04 -22.85 -30.28
CA ALA A 601 -34.79 -21.82 -29.57
C ALA A 601 -34.53 -21.90 -28.07
N GLY A 602 -34.37 -20.75 -27.42
CA GLY A 602 -34.17 -20.67 -25.98
C GLY A 602 -33.25 -19.53 -25.56
N ARG A 603 -33.00 -19.46 -24.26
CA ARG A 603 -32.12 -18.45 -23.67
C ARG A 603 -30.67 -18.90 -23.76
N TYR A 604 -29.86 -18.10 -24.44
CA TYR A 604 -28.41 -18.25 -24.43
C TYR A 604 -27.81 -17.31 -23.41
N PHE A 605 -26.86 -17.80 -22.63
CA PHE A 605 -26.03 -17.00 -21.75
C PHE A 605 -24.70 -16.73 -22.44
N LEU A 606 -24.24 -15.49 -22.37
CA LEU A 606 -22.91 -15.04 -22.76
C LEU A 606 -22.12 -14.76 -21.47
N GLY A 607 -21.00 -15.45 -21.29
CA GLY A 607 -20.04 -15.20 -20.22
C GLY A 607 -18.80 -14.54 -20.78
N VAL A 608 -18.38 -13.45 -20.16
CA VAL A 608 -17.08 -12.81 -20.41
C VAL A 608 -16.20 -13.12 -19.21
N TYR A 609 -15.15 -13.91 -19.42
CA TYR A 609 -14.16 -14.26 -18.40
C TYR A 609 -12.96 -13.34 -18.53
N SER A 610 -12.55 -12.72 -17.42
CA SER A 610 -11.40 -11.81 -17.43
C SER A 610 -10.12 -12.61 -17.18
N TYR A 611 -9.43 -13.08 -18.22
CA TYR A 611 -8.10 -13.68 -18.04
C TYR A 611 -7.10 -12.65 -17.52
N SER A 612 -7.22 -11.40 -17.98
CA SER A 612 -6.64 -10.23 -17.32
C SER A 612 -7.65 -9.09 -17.22
N THR A 613 -7.46 -8.19 -16.25
CA THR A 613 -8.36 -7.06 -16.03
C THR A 613 -8.59 -6.24 -17.30
N TYR A 614 -9.87 -5.94 -17.59
CA TYR A 614 -10.28 -5.10 -18.72
C TYR A 614 -11.26 -4.00 -18.28
N SER A 615 -11.36 -2.94 -19.07
CA SER A 615 -12.31 -1.84 -18.84
C SER A 615 -12.89 -1.28 -20.15
N SER A 616 -14.06 -0.64 -20.06
CA SER A 616 -14.76 -0.03 -21.20
C SER A 616 -15.07 -0.98 -22.37
N LEU A 617 -15.18 -2.28 -22.09
CA LEU A 617 -15.52 -3.31 -23.06
C LEU A 617 -16.94 -3.11 -23.60
N THR A 618 -17.13 -3.34 -24.89
CA THR A 618 -18.46 -3.41 -25.51
C THR A 618 -18.86 -4.85 -25.71
N VAL A 619 -20.06 -5.23 -25.25
CA VAL A 619 -20.66 -6.56 -25.39
C VAL A 619 -21.85 -6.49 -26.33
N LYS A 620 -21.97 -7.41 -27.29
CA LYS A 620 -23.10 -7.45 -28.23
C LYS A 620 -23.47 -8.88 -28.59
N ALA A 621 -24.76 -9.12 -28.78
CA ALA A 621 -25.28 -10.35 -29.39
C ALA A 621 -26.23 -10.00 -30.55
N THR A 622 -26.14 -10.72 -31.67
CA THR A 622 -27.00 -10.53 -32.86
C THR A 622 -27.63 -11.85 -33.25
N VAL A 623 -28.96 -11.90 -33.24
CA VAL A 623 -29.77 -13.05 -33.66
C VAL A 623 -30.28 -12.81 -35.08
N ASN A 624 -29.94 -13.70 -36.01
CA ASN A 624 -30.31 -13.62 -37.44
C ASN A 624 -31.43 -14.59 -37.81
#